data_AF-G4Y3W8-F1
#
_entry.id   AF-G4Y3W8-F1
#
_cell.length_a   1.000
_cell.length_b   1.000
_cell.length_c   1.000
_cell.angle_alpha   90.00
_cell.angle_beta   90.00
_cell.angle_gamma   90.00
#
_symmetry.space_group_name_H-M   'P 1'
#
loop_
_entity.id
_entity.type
_entity.pdbx_description
1 polymer ?
#
loop_
_entity_poly.entity_id
_entity_poly.type
_entity_poly.pdbx_seq_one_letter_code
_entity_poly.pdbx_strand_id
1 'polypeptide(L)'
;FTAIGVYLESDAVKILADKWRGKGAEELADSIDFFRDIYTGPFEKFTKVTMIIPLTGAQYTEKVSENCVAYWKAIGIYTEAEDAAIEKFKEVFRTENFPPGASILFTQ
;
A
#
# COMPACT_ATOMS: atom_id res chain seq x y z
N PHE A 1 -15.13 -4.90 2.25
CA PHE A 1 -15.26 -3.44 2.00
C PHE A 1 -14.67 -3.06 0.65
N THR A 2 -13.44 -3.44 0.35
CA THR A 2 -12.73 -3.09 -0.89
C THR A 2 -12.09 -4.32 -1.55
N ALA A 3 -11.76 -4.21 -2.83
CA ALA A 3 -10.86 -5.09 -3.55
C ALA A 3 -9.56 -4.33 -3.85
N ILE A 4 -8.40 -4.96 -3.62
CA ILE A 4 -7.09 -4.31 -3.75
C ILE A 4 -6.29 -5.03 -4.84
N GLY A 5 -5.83 -4.30 -5.83
CA GLY A 5 -4.87 -4.76 -6.83
C GLY A 5 -3.53 -4.05 -6.65
N VAL A 6 -2.45 -4.83 -6.58
CA VAL A 6 -1.07 -4.32 -6.56
C VAL A 6 -0.41 -4.69 -7.88
N TYR A 7 0.10 -3.67 -8.56
CA TYR A 7 0.76 -3.76 -9.85
C TYR A 7 2.20 -3.34 -9.67
N LEU A 8 3.11 -4.10 -10.30
CA LEU A 8 4.53 -3.81 -10.30
C LEU A 8 4.95 -3.48 -11.74
N GLU A 9 5.88 -2.55 -11.89
CA GLU A 9 6.52 -2.26 -13.17
C GLU A 9 7.08 -3.53 -13.82
N SER A 10 7.15 -3.57 -15.15
CA SER A 10 7.59 -4.77 -15.89
C SER A 10 8.98 -5.26 -15.46
N ASP A 11 9.87 -4.33 -15.13
CA ASP A 11 11.26 -4.63 -14.75
C ASP A 11 11.37 -5.29 -13.38
N ALA A 12 10.33 -5.18 -12.53
CA ALA A 12 10.27 -5.84 -11.23
C ALA A 12 10.48 -7.35 -11.35
N VAL A 13 9.97 -7.99 -12.42
CA VAL A 13 10.16 -9.42 -12.68
C VAL A 13 11.65 -9.75 -12.82
N LYS A 14 12.38 -8.96 -13.60
CA LYS A 14 13.82 -9.17 -13.82
C LYS A 14 14.60 -8.96 -12.53
N ILE A 15 14.30 -7.88 -11.80
CA ILE A 15 15.01 -7.50 -10.57
C ILE A 15 14.78 -8.54 -9.46
N LEU A 16 13.54 -8.98 -9.25
CA LEU A 16 13.21 -9.97 -8.22
C LEU A 16 13.74 -11.37 -8.57
N ALA A 17 13.89 -11.69 -9.86
CA ALA A 17 14.32 -13.01 -10.30
C ALA A 17 15.74 -13.38 -9.83
N ASP A 18 16.62 -12.41 -9.56
CA ASP A 18 18.00 -12.71 -9.12
C ASP A 18 18.03 -13.47 -7.79
N LYS A 19 17.04 -13.23 -6.91
CA LYS A 19 16.94 -13.84 -5.59
C LYS A 19 15.81 -14.86 -5.47
N TRP A 20 14.69 -14.63 -6.16
CA TRP A 20 13.44 -15.35 -5.93
C TRP A 20 13.06 -16.35 -7.02
N ARG A 21 13.83 -16.43 -8.12
CA ARG A 21 13.56 -17.40 -9.19
C ARG A 21 13.66 -18.84 -8.68
N GLY A 22 12.72 -19.67 -9.11
CA GLY A 22 12.71 -21.11 -8.80
C GLY A 22 12.12 -21.47 -7.43
N LYS A 23 11.71 -20.46 -6.64
CA LYS A 23 11.03 -20.63 -5.36
C LYS A 23 9.57 -21.02 -5.54
N GLY A 24 9.06 -21.87 -4.66
CA GLY A 24 7.66 -22.32 -4.68
C GLY A 24 6.71 -21.22 -4.20
N ALA A 25 5.45 -21.28 -4.63
CA ALA A 25 4.46 -20.25 -4.26
C ALA A 25 4.23 -20.17 -2.74
N GLU A 26 4.17 -21.31 -2.05
CA GLU A 26 4.02 -21.36 -0.58
C GLU A 26 5.25 -20.79 0.13
N GLU A 27 6.46 -21.12 -0.33
CA GLU A 27 7.71 -20.57 0.20
C GLU A 27 7.77 -19.05 0.07
N LEU A 28 7.33 -18.51 -1.07
CA LEU A 28 7.28 -17.07 -1.30
C LEU A 28 6.20 -16.40 -0.43
N ALA A 29 5.04 -17.05 -0.27
CA ALA A 29 3.94 -16.53 0.53
C ALA A 29 4.28 -16.41 2.03
N ASP A 30 5.14 -17.28 2.55
CA ASP A 30 5.60 -17.25 3.95
C ASP A 30 6.86 -16.36 4.14
N SER A 31 7.43 -15.82 3.07
CA SER A 31 8.68 -15.06 3.12
C SER A 31 8.45 -13.56 3.31
N ILE A 32 8.69 -13.06 4.52
CA ILE A 32 8.70 -11.61 4.80
C ILE A 32 9.73 -10.87 3.93
N ASP A 33 10.88 -11.50 3.67
CA ASP A 33 11.94 -10.88 2.87
C ASP A 33 11.54 -10.75 1.40
N PHE A 34 10.72 -11.67 0.86
CA PHE A 34 10.17 -11.55 -0.50
C PHE A 34 9.29 -10.32 -0.63
N PHE A 35 8.36 -10.14 0.31
CA PHE A 35 7.50 -8.95 0.31
C PHE A 35 8.26 -7.67 0.60
N ARG A 36 9.33 -7.72 1.42
CA ARG A 36 10.22 -6.57 1.64
C ARG A 36 10.90 -6.16 0.33
N ASP A 37 11.43 -7.12 -0.43
CA ASP A 37 12.08 -6.82 -1.73
C ASP A 37 11.08 -6.29 -2.76
N ILE A 38 9.81 -6.73 -2.73
CA ILE A 38 8.73 -6.13 -3.53
C ILE A 38 8.50 -4.67 -3.12
N TYR A 39 8.39 -4.41 -1.82
CA TYR A 39 8.10 -3.08 -1.28
C TYR A 39 9.24 -2.08 -1.53
N THR A 40 10.49 -2.46 -1.21
CA THR A 40 11.66 -1.57 -1.32
C THR A 40 12.38 -1.65 -2.66
N GLY A 41 11.93 -2.52 -3.58
CA GLY A 41 12.59 -2.73 -4.86
C GLY A 41 12.66 -1.45 -5.71
N PRO A 42 13.70 -1.28 -6.54
CA PRO A 42 13.91 -0.07 -7.35
C PRO A 42 13.07 -0.11 -8.64
N PHE A 43 11.76 -0.16 -8.48
CA PHE A 43 10.77 -0.17 -9.56
C PHE A 43 9.47 0.46 -9.07
N GLU A 44 8.66 0.98 -9.98
CA GLU A 44 7.37 1.59 -9.63
C GLU A 44 6.36 0.55 -9.14
N LYS A 45 5.51 0.97 -8.19
CA LYS A 45 4.35 0.21 -7.74
C LYS A 45 3.10 1.06 -7.88
N PHE A 46 2.03 0.40 -8.32
CA PHE A 46 0.73 1.00 -8.43
C PHE A 46 -0.29 0.18 -7.66
N THR A 47 -0.99 0.82 -6.72
CA THR A 47 -2.05 0.17 -5.94
C THR A 47 -3.39 0.76 -6.31
N LYS A 48 -4.32 -0.10 -6.74
CA LYS A 48 -5.71 0.25 -7.01
C LYS A 48 -6.61 -0.34 -5.95
N VAL A 49 -7.27 0.52 -5.18
CA VAL A 49 -8.27 0.13 -4.19
C VAL A 49 -9.65 0.44 -4.74
N THR A 50 -10.44 -0.59 -5.03
CA THR A 50 -11.79 -0.45 -5.59
C THR A 50 -12.84 -0.74 -4.51
N MET A 51 -13.82 0.14 -4.36
CA MET A 51 -14.86 0.00 -3.35
C MET A 51 -15.88 -1.07 -3.78
N ILE A 52 -16.11 -2.08 -2.94
CA ILE A 52 -17.21 -3.04 -3.11
C ILE A 52 -18.47 -2.50 -2.41
N ILE A 53 -18.26 -1.86 -1.26
CA ILE A 53 -19.28 -1.18 -0.44
C ILE A 53 -18.89 0.30 -0.36
N PRO A 54 -19.85 1.24 -0.36
CA PRO A 54 -19.53 2.66 -0.30
C PRO A 54 -18.73 3.04 0.95
N LEU A 55 -17.78 3.96 0.79
CA LEU A 55 -16.99 4.54 1.88
C LEU A 55 -16.80 6.04 1.65
N THR A 56 -16.88 6.85 2.70
CA THR A 56 -16.38 8.22 2.65
C THR A 56 -14.85 8.24 2.71
N GLY A 57 -14.22 9.29 2.21
CA GLY A 57 -12.77 9.43 2.30
C GLY A 57 -12.26 9.51 3.74
N ALA A 58 -13.05 10.06 4.67
CA ALA A 58 -12.73 10.02 6.09
C ALA A 58 -12.72 8.59 6.65
N GLN A 59 -13.74 7.77 6.33
CA GLN A 59 -13.79 6.36 6.75
C GLN A 59 -12.61 5.56 6.17
N TYR A 60 -12.26 5.81 4.91
CA TYR A 60 -11.14 5.13 4.27
C TYR A 60 -9.81 5.52 4.91
N THR A 61 -9.55 6.82 5.07
CA THR A 61 -8.26 7.31 5.57
C THR A 61 -8.05 7.02 7.05
N GLU A 62 -9.09 7.01 7.87
CA GLU A 62 -8.97 6.64 9.30
C GLU A 62 -8.29 5.28 9.47
N LYS A 63 -8.79 4.25 8.77
CA LYS A 63 -8.24 2.89 8.90
C LYS A 63 -6.86 2.73 8.28
N VAL A 64 -6.60 3.39 7.15
CA VAL A 64 -5.29 3.36 6.50
C VAL A 64 -4.25 4.05 7.36
N SER A 65 -4.55 5.25 7.88
CA SER A 65 -3.66 6.01 8.73
C SER A 65 -3.38 5.29 10.06
N GLU A 66 -4.38 4.66 10.68
CA GLU A 66 -4.19 3.87 11.91
C GLU A 66 -3.09 2.81 11.73
N ASN A 67 -3.15 2.04 10.64
CA ASN A 67 -2.17 0.99 10.35
C ASN A 67 -0.77 1.58 10.05
N CYS A 68 -0.69 2.65 9.26
CA CYS A 68 0.58 3.31 8.95
C CYS A 68 1.26 3.85 10.21
N VAL A 69 0.52 4.58 11.05
CA VAL A 69 1.02 5.17 12.30
C VAL A 69 1.46 4.09 13.28
N ALA A 70 0.68 3.02 13.43
CA ALA A 70 1.04 1.91 14.30
C ALA A 70 2.35 1.26 13.86
N TYR A 71 2.52 0.99 12.56
CA TYR A 71 3.74 0.43 12.01
C TYR A 71 4.95 1.37 12.20
N TRP A 72 4.81 2.65 11.84
CA TRP A 72 5.90 3.62 11.98
C TRP A 72 6.34 3.85 13.42
N LYS A 73 5.39 3.85 14.37
CA LYS A 73 5.72 3.87 15.80
C LYS A 73 6.47 2.62 16.23
N ALA A 74 6.05 1.44 15.76
CA ALA A 74 6.70 0.17 16.09
C ALA A 74 8.14 0.07 15.59
N ILE A 75 8.44 0.66 14.42
CA ILE A 75 9.81 0.68 13.86
C ILE A 75 10.59 1.97 14.22
N GLY A 76 10.03 2.85 15.05
CA GLY A 76 10.71 4.03 15.58
C GLY A 76 10.94 5.17 14.58
N ILE A 77 10.15 5.27 13.52
CA ILE A 77 10.30 6.32 12.48
C ILE A 77 9.18 7.36 12.48
N TYR A 78 8.23 7.30 13.41
CA TYR A 78 7.12 8.26 13.47
C TYR A 78 7.57 9.60 14.07
N THR A 79 7.85 10.59 13.22
CA THR A 79 8.24 11.95 13.63
C THR A 79 7.16 12.97 13.26
N GLU A 80 7.43 14.27 13.49
CA GLU A 80 6.56 15.37 13.05
C GLU A 80 6.35 15.38 11.52
N ALA A 81 7.34 14.91 10.74
CA ALA A 81 7.23 14.82 9.29
C ALA A 81 6.19 13.77 8.86
N GLU A 82 6.22 12.57 9.46
CA GLU A 82 5.24 11.51 9.20
C GLU A 82 3.84 11.92 9.67
N ASP A 83 3.73 12.61 10.81
CA ASP A 83 2.47 13.14 11.33
C ASP A 83 1.85 14.16 10.35
N ALA A 84 2.64 15.13 9.88
CA ALA A 84 2.20 16.11 8.89
C ALA A 84 1.82 15.45 7.54
N ALA A 85 2.51 14.38 7.15
CA ALA A 85 2.17 13.61 5.96
C ALA A 85 0.81 12.89 6.11
N ILE A 86 0.50 12.36 7.29
CA ILE A 86 -0.81 11.74 7.60
C ILE A 86 -1.93 12.79 7.56
N GLU A 87 -1.72 13.97 8.12
CA GLU A 87 -2.73 15.03 8.06
C GLU A 87 -2.98 15.51 6.63
N LYS A 88 -1.92 15.65 5.82
CA LYS A 88 -2.07 15.95 4.39
C LYS A 88 -2.81 14.84 3.66
N PHE A 89 -2.51 13.58 3.97
CA PHE A 89 -3.22 12.44 3.41
C PHE A 89 -4.71 12.50 3.74
N LYS A 90 -5.11 12.68 5.00
CA LYS A 90 -6.51 12.81 5.39
C LYS A 90 -7.21 13.99 4.69
N GLU A 91 -6.53 15.12 4.56
CA GLU A 91 -7.11 16.32 3.93
C GLU A 91 -7.46 16.09 2.45
N VAL A 92 -6.61 15.37 1.69
CA VAL A 92 -6.88 15.02 0.28
C VAL A 92 -8.19 14.24 0.13
N PHE A 93 -8.54 13.42 1.12
CA PHE A 93 -9.75 12.58 1.08
C PHE A 93 -10.93 13.21 1.82
N ARG A 94 -10.79 14.39 2.45
CA ARG A 94 -11.79 14.95 3.36
C ARG A 94 -13.16 15.13 2.72
N THR A 95 -13.20 15.56 1.46
CA THR A 95 -14.44 15.81 0.71
C THR A 95 -14.82 14.67 -0.23
N GLU A 96 -14.04 13.59 -0.25
CA GLU A 96 -14.24 12.49 -1.17
C GLU A 96 -15.29 11.50 -0.68
N ASN A 97 -16.01 10.91 -1.63
CA ASN A 97 -16.94 9.83 -1.37
C ASN A 97 -16.83 8.78 -2.46
N PHE A 98 -16.78 7.52 -2.06
CA PHE A 98 -16.47 6.42 -2.94
C PHE A 98 -17.64 5.44 -3.02
N PRO A 99 -18.53 5.56 -4.03
CA PRO A 99 -19.55 4.56 -4.28
C PRO A 99 -18.93 3.21 -4.72
N PRO A 100 -19.71 2.11 -4.73
CA PRO A 100 -19.26 0.86 -5.32
C PRO A 100 -18.71 1.05 -6.73
N GLY A 101 -17.55 0.46 -7.02
CA GLY A 101 -16.83 0.58 -8.28
C GLY A 101 -15.89 1.80 -8.38
N ALA A 102 -16.03 2.81 -7.51
CA ALA A 102 -15.05 3.89 -7.42
C ALA A 102 -13.69 3.34 -6.98
N SER A 103 -12.61 4.02 -7.38
CA SER A 103 -11.25 3.56 -7.12
C SER A 103 -10.36 4.67 -6.57
N ILE A 104 -9.48 4.31 -5.64
CA ILE A 104 -8.37 5.12 -5.16
C ILE A 104 -7.09 4.54 -5.74
N LEU A 105 -6.24 5.41 -6.29
CA LEU A 105 -5.04 5.02 -7.02
C LEU A 105 -3.81 5.58 -6.30
N PHE A 106 -2.86 4.71 -5.95
CA PHE A 106 -1.58 5.09 -5.35
C PHE A 106 -0.43 4.71 -6.28
N THR A 107 0.54 5.62 -6.40
CA THR A 107 1.80 5.40 -7.11
C THR A 107 2.96 5.64 -6.15
N GLN A 108 3.95 4.76 -6.16
CA GLN A 108 5.20 4.87 -5.40
C GLN A 108 6.40 4.43 -6.22
#